data_AF-A0A969BWI8-F1
#
_entry.id   AF-A0A969BWI8-F1
#
_cell.length_a   1.000
_cell.length_b   1.000
_cell.length_c   1.000
_cell.angle_alpha   90.00
_cell.angle_beta   90.00
_cell.angle_gamma   90.00
#
_symmetry.space_group_name_H-M   'P 1'
#
loop_
_entity.id
_entity.type
_entity.pdbx_description
1 polymer ?
#
loop_
_entity_poly.entity_id
_entity_poly.type
_entity_poly.pdbx_seq_one_letter_code
_entity_poly.pdbx_strand_id
1 'polypeptide(L)'
;MLSKILIWQPNTLTGDADELFIPAPGERAVFQHLSAQNPACNMNTCTATDCYFYQARRIAESSHVVIVNHALLLADIAVENKALPEYKRLVIDEGHHLESAATDSLTYRMDREEMGRVLGDLGRASGSGSRRASGLLNEIASRARQSLPPDKSGAVEMVANQAAEGVVNVYSHSVSFFDVLLDFLRTK
;
A
#
# COMPACT_ATOMS: atom_id res chain seq x y z
N MET A 1 19.13 9.07 -5.24
CA MET A 1 17.69 9.35 -5.48
C MET A 1 17.31 10.83 -5.57
N LEU A 2 17.32 11.64 -4.50
CA LEU A 2 16.81 13.02 -4.55
C LEU A 2 17.47 13.89 -5.64
N SER A 3 18.78 13.76 -5.83
CA SER A 3 19.49 14.45 -6.92
C SER A 3 18.98 14.09 -8.31
N LYS A 4 18.64 12.80 -8.55
CA LYS A 4 18.07 12.35 -9.83
C LYS A 4 16.72 13.02 -10.10
N ILE A 5 15.86 13.08 -9.07
CA ILE A 5 14.54 13.71 -9.16
C ILE A 5 14.69 15.21 -9.42
N LEU A 6 15.56 15.92 -8.70
CA LEU A 6 15.76 17.37 -8.88
C LEU A 6 16.28 17.74 -10.28
N ILE A 7 17.03 16.84 -10.93
CA ILE A 7 17.51 17.05 -12.30
C ILE A 7 16.41 16.70 -13.32
N TRP A 8 15.62 15.66 -13.06
CA TRP A 8 14.58 15.19 -13.98
C TRP A 8 13.30 16.04 -13.95
N GLN A 9 12.86 16.46 -12.77
CA GLN A 9 11.60 17.19 -12.56
C GLN A 9 11.43 18.46 -13.43
N PRO A 10 12.45 19.30 -13.66
CA PRO A 10 12.29 20.45 -14.56
C PRO A 10 12.25 20.08 -16.05
N ASN A 11 12.65 18.86 -16.42
CA ASN A 11 12.79 18.41 -17.81
C ASN A 11 11.67 17.47 -18.27
N THR A 12 10.92 16.88 -17.34
CA THR A 12 9.80 15.98 -17.67
C THR A 12 8.54 16.75 -18.04
N LEU A 13 7.88 16.27 -19.10
CA LEU A 13 6.58 16.78 -19.55
C LEU A 13 5.43 16.01 -18.91
N THR A 14 5.63 14.74 -18.57
CA THR A 14 4.57 13.81 -18.17
C THR A 14 4.64 13.44 -16.69
N GLY A 15 5.82 13.56 -16.07
CA GLY A 15 6.07 13.05 -14.72
C GLY A 15 6.11 11.53 -14.62
N ASP A 16 6.31 10.82 -15.74
CA ASP A 16 6.34 9.35 -15.76
C ASP A 16 7.63 8.80 -15.15
N ALA A 17 7.49 7.79 -14.29
CA ALA A 17 8.60 7.10 -13.67
C ALA A 17 9.49 6.36 -14.68
N ASP A 18 8.95 5.97 -15.84
CA ASP A 18 9.71 5.29 -16.90
C ASP A 18 10.77 6.22 -17.54
N GLU A 19 10.64 7.53 -17.39
CA GLU A 19 11.65 8.51 -17.79
C GLU A 19 12.85 8.58 -16.81
N LEU A 20 12.75 7.93 -15.64
CA LEU A 20 13.77 7.91 -14.59
C LEU A 20 14.47 6.56 -14.49
N PHE A 21 15.81 6.57 -14.50
CA PHE A 21 16.59 5.37 -14.24
C PHE A 21 16.71 5.06 -12.73
N ILE A 22 15.87 4.13 -12.24
CA ILE A 22 15.77 3.73 -10.82
C ILE A 22 16.07 2.22 -10.65
N PRO A 23 17.33 1.79 -10.79
CA PRO A 23 17.69 0.37 -10.79
C PRO A 23 17.66 -0.25 -9.39
N ALA A 24 18.01 0.51 -8.35
CA ALA A 24 18.23 -0.03 -7.02
C ALA A 24 16.92 -0.12 -6.20
N PRO A 25 16.67 -1.23 -5.47
CA PRO A 25 15.47 -1.37 -4.62
C PRO A 25 15.30 -0.24 -3.60
N GLY A 26 16.39 0.20 -2.96
CA GLY A 26 16.35 1.31 -2.01
C GLY A 26 15.95 2.65 -2.67
N GLU A 27 16.32 2.88 -3.93
CA GLU A 27 15.89 4.07 -4.66
C GLU A 27 14.41 3.99 -5.04
N ARG A 28 13.89 2.80 -5.39
CA ARG A 28 12.46 2.58 -5.66
C ARG A 28 11.62 2.83 -4.43
N ALA A 29 12.06 2.37 -3.26
CA ALA A 29 11.38 2.63 -1.99
C ALA A 29 11.27 4.14 -1.72
N VAL A 30 12.34 4.91 -1.94
CA VAL A 30 12.30 6.38 -1.80
C VAL A 30 11.38 7.00 -2.85
N PHE A 31 11.40 6.54 -4.09
CA PHE A 31 10.50 7.04 -5.14
C PHE A 31 9.03 6.82 -4.79
N GLN A 32 8.66 5.64 -4.28
CA GLN A 32 7.30 5.32 -3.86
C GLN A 32 6.78 6.28 -2.78
N HIS A 33 7.65 6.77 -1.90
CA HIS A 33 7.27 7.76 -0.89
C HIS A 33 7.03 9.16 -1.49
N LEU A 34 7.65 9.48 -2.62
CA LEU A 34 7.59 10.80 -3.26
C LEU A 34 6.58 10.86 -4.42
N SER A 35 6.17 9.72 -4.96
CA SER A 35 5.25 9.63 -6.09
C SER A 35 3.79 9.53 -5.64
N ALA A 36 2.88 9.58 -6.62
CA ALA A 36 1.44 9.38 -6.39
C ALA A 36 1.08 7.94 -5.93
N GLN A 37 2.05 7.02 -5.89
CA GLN A 37 1.86 5.68 -5.30
C GLN A 37 1.82 5.71 -3.77
N ASN A 38 2.27 6.80 -3.14
CA ASN A 38 2.18 6.95 -1.70
C ASN A 38 0.69 7.00 -1.27
N PRO A 39 0.24 6.16 -0.33
CA PRO A 39 -1.14 6.19 0.18
C PRO A 39 -1.58 7.53 0.76
N ALA A 40 -0.63 8.38 1.19
CA ALA A 40 -0.92 9.74 1.63
C ALA A 40 -1.28 10.70 0.48
N CYS A 41 -0.97 10.34 -0.78
CA CYS A 41 -1.37 11.09 -1.96
C CYS A 41 -2.88 10.94 -2.18
N ASN A 42 -3.63 12.00 -1.89
CA ASN A 42 -5.08 11.98 -2.04
C ASN A 42 -5.60 13.34 -2.54
N MET A 43 -6.76 13.33 -3.19
CA MET A 43 -7.32 14.51 -3.85
C MET A 43 -7.82 15.57 -2.87
N ASN A 44 -8.26 15.15 -1.70
CA ASN A 44 -8.86 16.04 -0.71
C ASN A 44 -7.82 16.90 0.02
N THR A 45 -6.58 16.43 0.13
CA THR A 45 -5.49 17.16 0.80
C THR A 45 -4.40 17.63 -0.16
N CYS A 46 -4.52 17.37 -1.46
CA CYS A 46 -3.52 17.79 -2.43
C CYS A 46 -3.65 19.30 -2.71
N THR A 47 -2.59 20.06 -2.42
CA THR A 47 -2.52 21.50 -2.69
C THR A 47 -1.73 21.84 -3.97
N ALA A 48 -1.22 20.83 -4.68
CA ALA A 48 -0.39 21.04 -5.85
C ALA A 48 -1.24 21.43 -7.06
N THR A 49 -0.90 22.56 -7.69
CA THR A 49 -1.54 23.04 -8.93
C THR A 49 -1.07 22.25 -10.15
N ASP A 50 0.22 21.93 -10.18
CA ASP A 50 0.90 21.28 -11.30
C ASP A 50 1.26 19.82 -10.99
N CYS A 51 0.24 19.06 -10.56
CA CYS A 51 0.41 17.64 -10.29
C CYS A 51 0.27 16.81 -11.58
N TYR A 52 1.37 16.18 -12.02
CA TYR A 52 1.41 15.30 -13.19
C TYR A 52 0.33 14.21 -13.17
N PHE A 53 0.09 13.58 -12.01
CA PHE A 53 -0.96 12.57 -11.87
C PHE A 53 -2.36 13.11 -12.19
N TYR A 54 -2.73 14.27 -11.63
CA TYR A 54 -4.03 14.87 -11.94
C TYR A 54 -4.11 15.45 -13.36
N GLN A 55 -2.98 15.90 -13.92
CA GLN A 55 -2.93 16.29 -15.34
C GLN A 55 -3.21 15.09 -16.25
N ALA A 56 -2.54 13.95 -16.02
CA ALA A 56 -2.79 12.72 -16.76
C ALA A 56 -4.25 12.25 -16.64
N ARG A 57 -4.83 12.32 -15.44
CA ARG A 57 -6.25 12.01 -15.20
C ARG A 57 -7.18 12.93 -16.02
N ARG A 58 -6.95 14.25 -16.01
CA ARG A 58 -7.75 15.21 -16.79
C ARG A 58 -7.63 14.95 -18.29
N ILE A 59 -6.43 14.64 -18.77
CA ILE A 59 -6.20 14.29 -20.18
C ILE A 59 -7.02 13.05 -20.53
N ALA A 60 -6.94 11.99 -19.72
CA ALA A 60 -7.71 10.76 -19.91
C ALA A 60 -9.24 11.02 -19.92
N GLU A 61 -9.75 11.85 -19.00
CA GLU A 61 -11.18 12.23 -18.94
C GLU A 61 -11.64 13.00 -20.18
N SER A 62 -10.77 13.80 -20.79
CA SER A 62 -11.06 14.56 -22.02
C SER A 62 -10.77 13.78 -23.32
N SER A 63 -10.23 12.55 -23.22
CA SER A 63 -9.79 11.77 -24.37
C SER A 63 -10.90 10.90 -24.93
N HIS A 64 -10.99 10.83 -26.26
CA HIS A 64 -11.93 9.93 -26.94
C HIS A 64 -11.52 8.45 -26.83
N VAL A 65 -10.21 8.19 -26.70
CA VAL A 65 -9.61 6.85 -26.60
C VAL A 65 -8.54 6.93 -25.52
N VAL A 66 -8.59 5.99 -24.57
CA VAL A 66 -7.57 5.82 -23.53
C VAL A 66 -7.00 4.42 -23.67
N ILE A 67 -5.68 4.32 -23.76
CA ILE A 67 -4.96 3.05 -23.86
C ILE A 67 -4.35 2.77 -22.50
N VAL A 68 -4.65 1.61 -21.94
CA VAL A 68 -4.12 1.13 -20.66
C VAL A 68 -3.61 -0.29 -20.81
N ASN A 69 -2.68 -0.68 -19.94
CA ASN A 69 -2.28 -2.08 -19.84
C ASN A 69 -3.34 -2.90 -19.07
N HIS A 70 -3.27 -4.24 -19.16
CA HIS A 70 -4.20 -5.13 -18.46
C HIS A 70 -4.12 -4.95 -16.94
N ALA A 71 -2.93 -4.69 -16.39
CA ALA A 71 -2.74 -4.46 -14.96
C ALA A 71 -3.58 -3.28 -14.42
N LEU A 72 -3.58 -2.14 -15.12
CA LEU A 72 -4.35 -0.96 -14.73
C LEU A 72 -5.86 -1.18 -14.93
N LEU A 73 -6.26 -1.86 -16.01
CA LEU A 73 -7.66 -2.25 -16.22
C LEU A 73 -8.18 -3.13 -15.08
N LEU A 74 -7.40 -4.12 -14.65
CA LEU A 74 -7.77 -5.03 -13.56
C LEU A 74 -7.75 -4.34 -12.20
N ALA A 75 -6.80 -3.43 -11.96
CA ALA A 75 -6.78 -2.60 -10.77
C ALA A 75 -8.02 -1.69 -10.69
N ASP A 76 -8.47 -1.14 -11.82
CA ASP A 76 -9.70 -0.34 -11.90
C ASP A 76 -10.94 -1.16 -11.50
N ILE A 77 -11.05 -2.40 -12.00
CA ILE A 77 -12.12 -3.33 -11.63
C ILE A 77 -12.10 -3.63 -10.12
N ALA A 78 -10.91 -3.83 -9.53
CA ALA A 78 -10.76 -4.10 -8.10
C ALA A 78 -11.23 -2.94 -7.20
N VAL A 79 -11.24 -1.71 -7.72
CA VAL A 79 -11.74 -0.51 -7.01
C VAL A 79 -13.11 -0.02 -7.50
N GLU A 80 -13.90 -0.91 -8.10
CA GLU A 80 -15.25 -0.65 -8.61
C GLU A 80 -15.31 0.40 -9.74
N ASN A 81 -14.34 0.38 -10.66
CA ASN A 81 -14.24 1.26 -11.83
C ASN A 81 -14.15 2.76 -11.48
N LYS A 82 -13.33 3.10 -10.48
CA LYS A 82 -13.12 4.48 -10.00
C LYS A 82 -11.76 5.07 -10.38
N ALA A 83 -10.85 4.25 -10.90
CA ALA A 83 -9.50 4.68 -11.28
C ALA A 83 -9.47 5.24 -12.71
N LEU A 84 -10.21 4.63 -13.64
CA LEU A 84 -10.31 5.05 -15.03
C LEU A 84 -11.53 5.96 -15.26
N PRO A 85 -11.51 6.82 -16.31
CA PRO A 85 -12.70 7.56 -16.74
C PRO A 85 -13.83 6.61 -17.15
N GLU A 86 -15.09 7.05 -17.06
CA GLU A 86 -16.23 6.24 -17.49
C GLU A 86 -16.13 5.90 -19.00
N TYR A 87 -16.23 4.61 -19.33
CA TYR A 87 -16.20 4.13 -20.71
C TYR A 87 -17.40 3.21 -21.01
N LYS A 88 -17.91 3.29 -22.25
CA LYS A 88 -19.04 2.47 -22.74
C LYS A 88 -18.61 1.31 -23.65
N ARG A 89 -17.34 1.27 -24.02
CA ARG A 89 -16.74 0.32 -24.94
C ARG A 89 -15.35 -0.01 -24.43
N LEU A 90 -15.02 -1.30 -24.42
CA LEU A 90 -13.71 -1.81 -24.06
C LEU A 90 -13.25 -2.72 -25.19
N VAL A 91 -12.05 -2.49 -25.71
CA VAL A 91 -11.38 -3.36 -26.67
C VAL A 91 -10.19 -3.97 -25.95
N ILE A 92 -10.14 -5.29 -25.90
CA ILE A 92 -9.05 -6.02 -25.27
C ILE A 92 -8.18 -6.57 -26.38
N ASP A 93 -7.01 -5.98 -26.55
CA ASP A 93 -5.98 -6.55 -27.40
C ASP A 93 -5.22 -7.64 -26.64
N GLU A 94 -4.77 -8.66 -27.38
CA GLU A 94 -4.10 -9.84 -26.85
C GLU A 94 -4.82 -10.49 -25.65
N GLY A 95 -6.14 -10.59 -25.74
CA GLY A 95 -7.01 -11.08 -24.66
C GLY A 95 -6.69 -12.48 -24.14
N HIS A 96 -5.86 -13.24 -24.86
CA HIS A 96 -5.36 -14.54 -24.39
C HIS A 96 -4.46 -14.42 -23.14
N HIS A 97 -3.87 -13.25 -22.87
CA HIS A 97 -3.13 -12.96 -21.63
C HIS A 97 -4.01 -12.49 -20.47
N LEU A 98 -5.27 -12.14 -20.74
CA LEU A 98 -6.15 -11.51 -19.76
C LEU A 98 -6.44 -12.41 -18.57
N GLU A 99 -6.65 -13.71 -18.80
CA GLU A 99 -6.96 -14.67 -17.73
C GLU A 99 -5.80 -14.78 -16.73
N SER A 100 -4.57 -14.94 -17.22
CA SER A 100 -3.38 -14.96 -16.37
C SER A 100 -3.18 -13.63 -15.64
N ALA A 101 -3.36 -12.50 -16.35
CA ALA A 101 -3.23 -11.17 -15.75
C ALA A 101 -4.27 -10.95 -14.64
N ALA A 102 -5.51 -11.38 -14.87
CA ALA A 102 -6.61 -11.32 -13.90
C ALA A 102 -6.31 -12.19 -12.69
N THR A 103 -5.84 -13.42 -12.91
CA THR A 103 -5.45 -14.33 -11.84
C THR A 103 -4.36 -13.71 -10.98
N ASP A 104 -3.28 -13.19 -11.58
CA ASP A 104 -2.19 -12.59 -10.81
C ASP A 104 -2.60 -11.28 -10.10
N SER A 105 -3.42 -10.44 -10.74
CA SER A 105 -3.80 -9.13 -10.19
C SER A 105 -4.89 -9.21 -9.13
N LEU A 106 -5.77 -10.22 -9.19
CA LEU A 106 -6.88 -10.41 -8.25
C LEU A 106 -6.58 -11.48 -7.19
N THR A 107 -5.43 -12.17 -7.27
CA THR A 107 -4.98 -13.08 -6.21
C THR A 107 -4.35 -12.29 -5.07
N TYR A 108 -4.86 -12.46 -3.86
CA TYR A 108 -4.17 -12.05 -2.65
C TYR A 108 -3.15 -13.13 -2.25
N ARG A 109 -1.87 -12.77 -2.16
CA ARG A 109 -0.81 -13.62 -1.61
C ARG A 109 -0.44 -13.08 -0.24
N MET A 110 -0.08 -13.98 0.66
CA MET A 110 0.36 -13.63 2.00
C MET A 110 1.42 -14.64 2.43
N ASP A 111 2.65 -14.17 2.58
CA ASP A 111 3.76 -15.00 3.04
C ASP A 111 4.11 -14.72 4.51
N ARG A 112 5.13 -15.43 5.01
CA ARG A 112 5.59 -15.30 6.40
C ARG A 112 6.05 -13.87 6.72
N GLU A 113 6.76 -13.24 5.80
CA GLU A 113 7.33 -11.90 6.01
C GLU A 113 6.23 -10.84 5.98
N GLU A 114 5.32 -10.92 5.01
CA GLU A 114 4.18 -10.02 4.88
C GLU A 114 3.21 -10.15 6.07
N MET A 115 2.89 -11.37 6.50
CA MET A 115 2.10 -11.62 7.71
C MET A 115 2.77 -10.99 8.94
N GLY A 116 4.09 -11.18 9.10
CA GLY A 116 4.84 -10.58 10.18
C GLY A 116 4.86 -9.05 10.15
N ARG A 117 4.98 -8.46 8.95
CA ARG A 117 4.92 -7.01 8.74
C ARG A 117 3.56 -6.44 9.10
N VAL A 118 2.47 -6.99 8.55
CA VAL A 118 1.10 -6.50 8.79
C VAL A 118 0.73 -6.60 10.27
N LEU A 119 1.05 -7.71 10.94
CA LEU A 119 0.81 -7.86 12.38
C LEU A 119 1.68 -6.88 13.19
N GLY A 120 2.93 -6.67 12.80
CA GLY A 120 3.82 -5.69 13.42
C GLY A 120 3.34 -4.24 13.28
N ASP A 121 2.76 -3.88 12.13
CA ASP A 121 2.17 -2.58 11.87
C ASP A 121 0.90 -2.34 12.72
N LEU A 122 0.11 -3.39 12.99
CA LEU A 122 -1.04 -3.34 13.90
C LEU A 122 -0.62 -3.17 15.36
N GLY A 123 0.35 -3.96 15.83
CA GLY A 123 0.83 -3.86 17.19
C GLY A 123 2.01 -4.79 17.47
N ARG A 124 3.11 -4.23 17.99
CA ARG A 124 4.20 -5.02 18.57
C ARG A 124 4.05 -5.11 20.08
N ALA A 125 4.17 -6.34 20.62
CA ALA A 125 4.42 -6.53 22.05
C ALA A 125 5.65 -5.73 22.47
N SER A 126 5.53 -5.08 23.63
CA SER A 126 6.66 -4.46 24.31
C SER A 126 7.54 -5.56 24.91
N GLY A 127 8.40 -6.19 24.09
CA GLY A 127 9.23 -7.34 24.48
C GLY A 127 10.71 -7.19 24.12
N SER A 128 11.55 -7.19 25.16
CA SER A 128 13.02 -7.30 25.19
C SER A 128 13.85 -6.42 24.22
N GLY A 129 13.80 -5.10 24.40
CA GLY A 129 14.88 -4.20 23.92
C GLY A 129 14.43 -2.87 23.31
N SER A 130 13.18 -2.78 22.85
CA SER A 130 12.63 -1.51 22.34
C SER A 130 11.83 -0.80 23.44
N ARG A 131 12.18 0.46 23.74
CA ARG A 131 11.60 1.26 24.83
C ARG A 131 10.16 1.71 24.63
N ARG A 132 9.50 1.40 23.51
CA ARG A 132 8.11 1.79 23.25
C ARG A 132 7.37 0.69 22.48
N ALA A 133 6.19 0.34 22.98
CA ALA A 133 5.19 -0.37 22.21
C ALA A 133 4.85 0.48 20.96
N SER A 134 4.91 -0.12 19.77
CA SER A 134 4.73 0.54 18.47
C SER A 134 3.60 -0.11 17.69
N GLY A 135 3.11 0.58 16.66
CA GLY A 135 2.01 0.12 15.81
C GLY A 135 0.71 0.89 16.05
N LEU A 136 -0.25 0.67 15.14
CA LEU A 136 -1.51 1.41 15.06
C LEU A 136 -2.31 1.36 16.38
N LEU A 137 -2.38 0.21 17.05
CA LEU A 137 -3.15 0.07 18.29
C LEU A 137 -2.57 0.91 19.43
N ASN A 138 -1.23 0.99 19.52
CA ASN A 138 -0.55 1.85 20.48
C ASN A 138 -0.76 3.34 20.16
N GLU A 139 -0.80 3.68 18.87
CA GLU A 139 -1.10 5.04 18.43
C GLU A 139 -2.54 5.44 18.76
N ILE A 140 -3.51 4.55 18.56
CA ILE A 140 -4.92 4.76 18.93
C ILE A 140 -5.04 5.00 20.45
N ALA A 141 -4.42 4.15 21.28
CA ALA A 141 -4.43 4.33 22.73
C ALA A 141 -3.81 5.68 23.15
N SER A 142 -2.68 6.06 22.55
CA SER A 142 -2.01 7.33 22.81
C SER A 142 -2.85 8.55 22.41
N ARG A 143 -3.46 8.52 21.21
CA ARG A 143 -4.33 9.60 20.72
C ARG A 143 -5.61 9.71 21.54
N ALA A 144 -6.19 8.58 21.96
CA ALA A 144 -7.35 8.55 22.83
C ALA A 144 -7.07 9.25 24.17
N ARG A 145 -5.91 8.97 24.79
CA ARG A 145 -5.47 9.64 26.02
C ARG A 145 -5.35 11.16 25.89
N GLN A 146 -4.92 11.63 24.72
CA GLN A 146 -4.71 13.06 24.46
C GLN A 146 -6.00 13.79 24.08
N SER A 147 -6.95 13.08 23.45
CA SER A 147 -8.11 13.72 22.80
C SER A 147 -9.44 13.47 23.51
N LEU A 148 -9.53 12.48 24.39
CA LEU A 148 -10.77 12.09 25.06
C LEU A 148 -10.74 12.37 26.57
N PRO A 149 -11.90 12.64 27.18
CA PRO A 149 -12.04 12.67 28.64
C PRO A 149 -11.62 11.34 29.30
N PRO A 150 -11.13 11.35 30.56
CA PRO A 150 -10.49 10.20 31.21
C PRO A 150 -11.39 8.95 31.33
N ASP A 151 -12.69 9.16 31.50
CA ASP A 151 -13.71 8.12 31.56
C ASP A 151 -13.85 7.35 30.23
N LYS A 152 -13.72 8.05 29.10
CA LYS A 152 -13.80 7.45 27.75
C LYS A 152 -12.45 6.97 27.25
N SER A 153 -11.36 7.68 27.57
CA SER A 153 -10.00 7.28 27.15
C SER A 153 -9.61 5.93 27.77
N GLY A 154 -9.96 5.68 29.03
CA GLY A 154 -9.67 4.41 29.70
C GLY A 154 -10.31 3.21 29.02
N ALA A 155 -11.55 3.33 28.55
CA ALA A 155 -12.22 2.27 27.81
C ALA A 155 -11.54 1.97 26.46
N VAL A 156 -11.15 3.01 25.71
CA VAL A 156 -10.43 2.85 24.43
C VAL A 156 -9.05 2.25 24.63
N GLU A 157 -8.31 2.71 25.64
CA GLU A 157 -6.99 2.17 25.99
C GLU A 157 -7.07 0.69 26.36
N MET A 158 -8.07 0.29 27.16
CA MET A 158 -8.28 -1.11 27.53
C MET A 158 -8.51 -1.99 26.31
N VAL A 159 -9.42 -1.59 25.40
CA VAL A 159 -9.73 -2.34 24.17
C VAL A 159 -8.51 -2.40 23.25
N ALA A 160 -7.78 -1.30 23.08
CA ALA A 160 -6.58 -1.25 22.24
C ALA A 160 -5.47 -2.16 22.76
N ASN A 161 -5.26 -2.21 24.09
CA ASN A 161 -4.28 -3.09 24.71
C ASN A 161 -4.68 -4.57 24.57
N GLN A 162 -5.95 -4.91 24.80
CA GLN A 162 -6.46 -6.27 24.58
C GLN A 162 -6.30 -6.73 23.12
N ALA A 163 -6.59 -5.84 22.17
CA ALA A 163 -6.36 -6.10 20.75
C ALA A 163 -4.87 -6.31 20.45
N ALA A 164 -3.98 -5.53 21.06
CA ALA A 164 -2.53 -5.65 20.87
C ALA A 164 -1.99 -6.99 21.40
N GLU A 165 -2.47 -7.46 22.55
CA GLU A 165 -2.17 -8.82 23.04
C GLU A 165 -2.68 -9.90 22.08
N GLY A 166 -3.88 -9.72 21.53
CA GLY A 166 -4.42 -10.59 20.48
C GLY A 166 -3.52 -10.68 19.25
N VAL A 167 -3.00 -9.55 18.76
CA VAL A 167 -2.06 -9.51 17.62
C VAL A 167 -0.78 -10.30 17.91
N VAL A 168 -0.25 -10.21 19.13
CA VAL A 168 0.95 -10.93 19.55
C VAL A 168 0.71 -12.44 19.57
N ASN A 169 -0.45 -12.86 20.07
CA ASN A 169 -0.85 -14.25 20.06
C ASN A 169 -0.99 -14.78 18.62
N VAL A 170 -1.65 -14.02 17.73
CA VAL A 170 -1.77 -14.39 16.31
C VAL A 170 -0.38 -14.50 15.68
N TYR A 171 0.51 -13.54 15.92
CA TYR A 171 1.87 -13.57 15.41
C TYR A 171 2.62 -14.84 15.82
N SER A 172 2.55 -15.22 17.10
CA SER A 172 3.21 -16.44 17.58
C SER A 172 2.65 -17.71 16.92
N HIS A 173 1.34 -17.79 16.71
CA HIS A 173 0.72 -18.93 16.02
C HIS A 173 1.07 -18.95 14.53
N SER A 174 1.11 -17.78 13.87
CA SER A 174 1.52 -17.66 12.47
C SER A 174 2.95 -18.13 12.26
N VAL A 175 3.88 -17.73 13.15
CA VAL A 175 5.27 -18.21 13.13
C VAL A 175 5.32 -19.73 13.23
N SER A 176 4.63 -20.31 14.22
CA SER A 176 4.59 -21.77 14.41
C SER A 176 4.01 -22.51 13.20
N PHE A 177 2.93 -21.99 12.60
CA PHE A 177 2.33 -22.55 11.40
C PHE A 177 3.33 -22.61 10.23
N PHE A 178 4.05 -21.51 9.97
CA PHE A 178 5.05 -21.49 8.90
C PHE A 178 6.26 -22.38 9.21
N ASP A 179 6.67 -22.49 10.47
CA ASP A 179 7.76 -23.40 10.85
C ASP A 179 7.39 -24.86 10.58
N VAL A 180 6.17 -25.30 10.95
CA VAL A 180 5.68 -26.66 10.65
C VAL A 180 5.64 -26.92 9.14
N LEU A 181 5.16 -25.96 8.35
CA LEU A 181 5.15 -26.09 6.89
C LEU A 181 6.57 -26.19 6.30
N LEU A 182 7.50 -25.37 6.77
CA LEU A 182 8.89 -25.40 6.30
C LEU A 182 9.59 -26.71 6.67
N ASP A 183 9.31 -27.25 7.86
CA ASP A 183 9.85 -28.54 8.28
C ASP A 183 9.29 -29.71 7.45
N PHE A 184 7.99 -29.67 7.11
CA PHE A 184 7.40 -30.64 6.18
C PHE A 184 8.06 -30.58 4.79
N LEU A 185 8.33 -29.38 4.27
CA LEU A 185 8.99 -29.21 2.98
C LEU A 185 10.47 -29.64 2.99
N ARG A 186 11.15 -29.59 4.15
CA ARG A 186 12.55 -30.04 4.29
C ARG A 186 12.71 -31.55 4.46
N THR A 187 11.65 -32.23 4.89
CA THR A 187 11.64 -33.68 5.15
C THR A 187 11.18 -34.49 3.93
N LYS A 188 10.85 -33.82 2.82
CA LYS A 188 10.65 -34.41 1.49
C LYS A 188 11.74 -33.92 0.55
#